data_AF-A0A8T3VES2-F1
#
_entry.id   AF-A0A8T3VES2-F1
#
_cell.length_a   1.000
_cell.length_b   1.000
_cell.length_c   1.000
_cell.angle_alpha   90.00
_cell.angle_beta   90.00
_cell.angle_gamma   90.00
#
_symmetry.space_group_name_H-M   'P 1'
#
loop_
_entity.id
_entity.type
_entity.pdbx_description
1 polymer ?
#
loop_
_entity_poly.entity_id
_entity_poly.type
_entity_poly.pdbx_seq_one_letter_code
_entity_poly.pdbx_strand_id
1 'polypeptide(L)'
;MAVSPVLVIKIVDDSSVGVRARWRDEYVEHHIVLNSVLAYWWANDMPPVVKFLELFESVIKRTINELTPHKTLKLKYDVKTDDTLEKASQIEINLIEVEADDIGFKIDGKTLSLKGLRNSQDESEEKTPFSGSYDRVMETPDIVLKKYMEMKNK
;
A
#
# COMPACT_ATOMS: atom_id res chain seq x y z
N MET A 1 12.71 -4.26 26.78
CA MET A 1 11.38 -4.23 26.13
C MET A 1 11.56 -4.72 24.70
N ALA A 2 10.80 -5.71 24.25
CA ALA A 2 10.80 -6.09 22.84
C ALA A 2 10.21 -4.93 22.03
N VAL A 3 11.02 -4.31 21.18
CA VAL A 3 10.56 -3.22 20.31
C VAL A 3 9.93 -3.87 19.08
N SER A 4 8.59 -3.87 19.02
CA SER A 4 7.86 -4.30 17.83
C SER A 4 8.15 -3.35 16.67
N PRO A 5 8.30 -3.86 15.43
CA PRO A 5 8.43 -2.99 14.28
C PRO A 5 7.13 -2.21 14.07
N VAL A 6 7.24 -1.04 13.44
CA VAL A 6 6.10 -0.15 13.20
C VAL A 6 6.04 0.18 11.72
N LEU A 7 4.86 0.01 11.11
CA LEU A 7 4.55 0.50 9.78
C LEU A 7 3.75 1.80 9.91
N VAL A 8 4.25 2.87 9.31
CA VAL A 8 3.64 4.18 9.28
C VAL A 8 3.18 4.46 7.85
N ILE A 9 1.90 4.79 7.68
CA ILE A 9 1.37 5.22 6.37
C ILE A 9 0.75 6.59 6.54
N LYS A 10 1.16 7.51 5.68
CA LYS A 10 0.68 8.89 5.72
C LYS A 10 0.61 9.50 4.33
N ILE A 11 -0.32 10.42 4.16
CA ILE A 11 -0.29 11.37 3.05
C ILE A 11 0.81 12.38 3.39
N VAL A 12 1.84 12.47 2.56
CA VAL A 12 2.97 13.38 2.78
C VAL A 12 2.60 14.78 2.31
N ASP A 13 1.96 14.85 1.13
CA ASP A 13 1.45 16.06 0.48
C ASP A 13 0.19 15.68 -0.33
N ASP A 14 -0.52 16.65 -0.91
CA ASP A 14 -1.74 16.41 -1.74
C ASP A 14 -1.53 15.47 -2.95
N SER A 15 -0.28 15.10 -3.24
CA SER A 15 0.07 14.26 -4.40
C SER A 15 0.93 13.04 -4.06
N SER A 16 1.19 12.75 -2.78
CA SER A 16 2.04 11.61 -2.42
C SER A 16 1.67 10.88 -1.14
N VAL A 17 1.77 9.55 -1.21
CA VAL A 17 1.57 8.64 -0.07
C VAL A 17 2.93 8.08 0.36
N GLY A 18 3.31 8.32 1.60
CA GLY A 18 4.51 7.79 2.22
C GLY A 18 4.21 6.52 3.00
N VAL A 19 4.99 5.48 2.73
CA VAL A 19 5.00 4.21 3.46
C VAL A 19 6.36 4.07 4.13
N ARG A 20 6.39 4.06 5.46
CA ARG A 20 7.61 3.98 6.25
C ARG A 20 7.55 2.81 7.20
N ALA A 21 8.51 1.91 7.15
CA ALA A 21 8.71 0.88 8.16
C ALA A 21 9.88 1.26 9.06
N ARG A 22 9.74 1.08 10.37
CA ARG A 22 10.82 1.29 11.35
C ARG A 22 10.95 0.08 12.27
N TRP A 23 12.18 -0.27 12.59
CA TRP A 23 12.48 -1.26 13.61
C TRP A 23 13.76 -0.89 14.34
N ARG A 24 13.65 -0.64 15.65
CA ARG A 24 14.75 -0.11 16.49
C ARG A 24 15.25 1.22 15.91
N ASP A 25 16.54 1.33 15.58
CA ASP A 25 17.18 2.52 15.00
C ASP A 25 17.15 2.55 13.46
N GLU A 26 16.71 1.46 12.81
CA GLU A 26 16.62 1.37 11.36
C GLU A 26 15.23 1.80 10.86
N TYR A 27 15.19 2.52 9.73
CA TYR A 27 13.95 2.82 9.03
C TYR A 27 14.14 2.79 7.51
N VAL A 28 13.07 2.44 6.80
CA VAL A 28 12.97 2.49 5.34
C VAL A 28 11.70 3.26 5.00
N GLU A 29 11.77 4.13 4.00
CA GLU A 29 10.64 4.94 3.56
C GLU A 29 10.56 4.98 2.03
N HIS A 30 9.37 4.69 1.50
CA HIS A 30 9.05 4.78 0.09
C HIS A 30 7.85 5.68 -0.14
N HIS A 31 7.89 6.44 -1.23
CA HIS A 31 6.83 7.38 -1.57
C HIS A 31 6.18 6.95 -2.89
N ILE A 32 4.84 6.97 -2.91
CA ILE A 32 4.03 6.82 -4.12
C ILE A 32 3.67 8.24 -4.57
N VAL A 33 4.18 8.66 -5.74
CA VAL A 33 3.83 9.94 -6.35
C VAL A 33 2.57 9.76 -7.20
N LEU A 34 1.42 10.17 -6.66
CA LEU A 34 0.08 9.94 -7.23
C LEU A 34 -0.05 10.55 -8.63
N ASN A 35 0.40 11.79 -8.82
CA ASN A 35 0.24 12.49 -10.11
C ASN A 35 0.87 11.72 -11.28
N SER A 36 2.08 11.17 -11.08
CA SER A 36 2.80 10.45 -12.12
C SER A 36 2.12 9.11 -12.46
N VAL A 37 1.66 8.38 -11.45
CA VAL A 37 1.02 7.08 -11.67
C VAL A 37 -0.41 7.23 -12.20
N LEU A 38 -1.16 8.23 -11.74
CA LEU A 38 -2.50 8.56 -12.22
C LEU A 38 -2.47 8.95 -13.70
N ALA A 39 -1.56 9.85 -14.09
CA ALA A 39 -1.41 10.24 -15.49
C ALA A 39 -1.14 9.04 -16.40
N TYR A 40 -0.30 8.11 -15.95
CA TYR A 40 -0.04 6.87 -16.67
C TYR A 40 -1.29 5.97 -16.74
N TRP A 41 -2.03 5.81 -15.65
CA TRP A 41 -3.25 4.99 -15.65
C TRP A 41 -4.34 5.57 -16.56
N TRP A 42 -4.56 6.88 -16.51
CA TRP A 42 -5.52 7.56 -17.40
C TRP A 42 -5.12 7.45 -18.86
N ALA A 43 -3.84 7.61 -19.19
CA ALA A 43 -3.35 7.50 -20.57
C ALA A 43 -3.51 6.09 -21.17
N ASN A 44 -3.66 5.07 -20.32
CA ASN A 44 -3.79 3.68 -20.73
C ASN A 44 -5.16 3.08 -20.39
N ASP A 45 -6.14 3.92 -20.05
CA ASP A 45 -7.52 3.51 -19.69
C ASP A 45 -7.56 2.43 -18.59
N MET A 46 -6.65 2.53 -17.62
CA MET A 46 -6.56 1.59 -16.51
C MET A 46 -7.39 2.07 -15.31
N PRO A 47 -8.08 1.17 -14.58
CA PRO A 47 -8.84 1.53 -13.39
C PRO A 47 -7.92 2.05 -12.26
N PRO A 48 -7.96 3.37 -11.93
CA PRO A 48 -6.97 3.98 -11.05
C PRO A 48 -7.00 3.41 -9.63
N VAL A 49 -8.18 3.09 -9.11
CA VAL A 49 -8.35 2.58 -7.74
C VAL A 49 -7.81 1.15 -7.61
N VAL A 50 -8.09 0.27 -8.56
CA VAL A 50 -7.54 -1.10 -8.59
C VAL A 50 -6.02 -1.05 -8.70
N LYS A 51 -5.49 -0.23 -9.61
CA LYS A 51 -4.03 -0.08 -9.80
C LYS A 51 -3.34 0.55 -8.60
N PHE A 52 -4.00 1.47 -7.91
CA PHE A 52 -3.50 2.02 -6.67
C PHE A 52 -3.39 0.94 -5.59
N LEU A 53 -4.40 0.08 -5.42
CA LEU A 53 -4.33 -1.04 -4.47
C LEU A 53 -3.16 -1.98 -4.76
N GLU A 54 -2.97 -2.39 -6.01
CA GLU A 54 -1.83 -3.22 -6.42
C GLU A 54 -0.48 -2.55 -6.11
N LEU A 55 -0.36 -1.26 -6.43
CA LEU A 55 0.86 -0.50 -6.16
C LEU A 55 1.11 -0.33 -4.66
N PHE A 56 0.04 -0.08 -3.89
CA PHE A 56 0.10 0.09 -2.45
C PHE A 56 0.58 -1.19 -1.74
N GLU A 57 0.00 -2.34 -2.07
CA GLU A 57 0.46 -3.65 -1.59
C GLU A 57 1.94 -3.89 -1.93
N SER A 58 2.33 -3.60 -3.17
CA SER A 58 3.71 -3.76 -3.65
C SER A 58 4.71 -2.87 -2.89
N VAL A 59 4.36 -1.61 -2.63
CA VAL A 59 5.22 -0.67 -1.90
C VAL A 59 5.35 -1.04 -0.42
N ILE A 60 4.27 -1.50 0.22
CA ILE A 60 4.33 -2.05 1.59
C ILE A 60 5.29 -3.23 1.61
N LYS A 61 5.10 -4.20 0.70
CA LYS A 61 5.96 -5.39 0.61
C LYS A 61 7.42 -5.03 0.41
N ARG A 62 7.71 -4.10 -0.50
CA ARG A 62 9.07 -3.63 -0.75
C ARG A 62 9.68 -2.97 0.49
N THR A 63 8.94 -2.05 1.12
CA THR A 63 9.40 -1.32 2.31
C THR A 63 9.73 -2.26 3.46
N ILE A 64 8.88 -3.26 3.69
CA ILE A 64 9.12 -4.26 4.74
C ILE A 64 10.28 -5.18 4.37
N ASN A 65 10.43 -5.60 3.10
CA ASN A 65 11.54 -6.46 2.67
C ASN A 65 12.90 -5.79 2.80
N GLU A 66 12.99 -4.50 2.52
CA GLU A 66 14.24 -3.75 2.67
C GLU A 66 14.64 -3.60 4.15
N LEU A 67 13.67 -3.45 5.05
CA LEU A 67 13.93 -3.39 6.50
C LEU A 67 14.20 -4.77 7.11
N THR A 68 13.36 -5.73 6.74
CA THR A 68 13.28 -7.10 7.27
C THR A 68 12.96 -8.03 6.11
N PRO A 69 14.00 -8.58 5.45
CA PRO A 69 13.82 -9.54 4.38
C PRO A 69 12.98 -10.72 4.88
N HIS A 70 11.86 -11.00 4.22
CA HIS A 70 10.89 -11.99 4.66
C HIS A 70 10.39 -12.84 3.50
N LYS A 71 10.02 -14.08 3.80
CA LYS A 71 9.48 -15.03 2.82
C LYS A 71 8.00 -14.79 2.59
N THR A 72 7.23 -14.49 3.63
CA THR A 72 5.77 -14.33 3.55
C THR A 72 5.34 -13.05 4.22
N LEU A 73 4.49 -12.28 3.53
CA LEU A 73 3.83 -11.09 4.06
C LEU A 73 2.31 -11.31 4.06
N LYS A 74 1.70 -11.23 5.24
CA LYS A 74 0.25 -11.20 5.41
C LYS A 74 -0.20 -9.76 5.61
N LEU A 75 -1.18 -9.35 4.83
CA LEU A 75 -1.74 -8.01 4.85
C LEU A 75 -3.26 -8.11 4.91
N LYS A 76 -3.85 -7.56 5.98
CA LYS A 76 -5.29 -7.48 6.16
C LYS A 76 -5.73 -6.03 6.18
N TYR A 77 -6.63 -5.68 5.27
CA TYR A 77 -7.12 -4.31 5.16
C TYR A 77 -8.55 -4.26 4.63
N ASP A 78 -9.30 -3.26 5.05
CA ASP A 78 -10.60 -2.93 4.48
C ASP A 78 -10.45 -1.82 3.45
N VAL A 79 -11.27 -1.88 2.41
CA VAL A 79 -11.39 -0.86 1.38
C VAL A 79 -12.82 -0.38 1.34
N LYS A 80 -12.99 0.94 1.29
CA LYS A 80 -14.26 1.59 0.97
C LYS A 80 -14.06 2.53 -0.19
N THR A 81 -15.00 2.52 -1.13
CA THR A 81 -14.96 3.39 -2.30
C THR A 81 -16.31 4.04 -2.51
N ASP A 82 -16.31 5.20 -3.17
CA ASP A 82 -17.54 5.92 -3.48
C ASP A 82 -18.37 5.24 -4.58
N ASP A 83 -17.74 4.37 -5.38
CA ASP A 83 -18.37 3.59 -6.44
C ASP A 83 -17.73 2.18 -6.51
N THR A 84 -18.09 1.39 -7.52
CA THR A 84 -17.38 0.14 -7.87
C THR A 84 -15.88 0.38 -8.05
N LEU A 85 -15.03 -0.60 -7.71
CA LEU A 85 -13.56 -0.46 -7.76
C LEU A 85 -13.02 0.02 -9.11
N GLU A 86 -13.72 -0.28 -10.21
CA GLU A 86 -13.31 0.09 -11.56
C GLU A 86 -13.61 1.56 -11.88
N LYS A 87 -14.67 2.12 -11.28
CA LYS A 87 -15.21 3.47 -11.55
C LYS A 87 -15.05 4.44 -10.37
N ALA A 88 -14.52 3.96 -9.26
CA ALA A 88 -14.35 4.75 -8.05
C ALA A 88 -13.39 5.94 -8.27
N SER A 89 -13.79 7.08 -7.71
CA SER A 89 -13.00 8.32 -7.73
C SER A 89 -12.33 8.59 -6.39
N GLN A 90 -12.78 7.90 -5.36
CA GLN A 90 -12.30 7.98 -4.00
C GLN A 90 -12.11 6.59 -3.43
N ILE A 91 -11.06 6.43 -2.62
CA ILE A 91 -10.78 5.20 -1.90
C ILE A 91 -10.36 5.55 -0.47
N GLU A 92 -10.91 4.81 0.47
CA GLU A 92 -10.50 4.76 1.86
C GLU A 92 -9.98 3.36 2.16
N ILE A 93 -8.74 3.26 2.62
CA ILE A 93 -8.09 2.01 3.00
C ILE A 93 -7.88 2.04 4.51
N ASN A 94 -8.34 1.00 5.20
CA ASN A 94 -8.12 0.81 6.62
C ASN A 94 -7.29 -0.45 6.86
N LEU A 95 -6.04 -0.28 7.26
CA LEU A 95 -5.14 -1.38 7.56
C LEU A 95 -5.42 -1.95 8.95
N ILE A 96 -5.75 -3.25 8.96
CA ILE A 96 -6.10 -4.00 10.16
C ILE A 96 -4.87 -4.68 10.73
N GLU A 97 -4.16 -5.44 9.89
CA GLU A 97 -3.05 -6.29 10.33
C GLU A 97 -1.97 -6.38 9.25
N VAL A 98 -0.71 -6.34 9.68
CA VAL A 98 0.46 -6.54 8.82
C VAL A 98 1.44 -7.44 9.57
N GLU A 99 1.78 -8.58 8.96
CA GLU A 99 2.67 -9.58 9.55
C GLU A 99 3.66 -10.11 8.50
N ALA A 100 4.95 -10.13 8.82
CA ALA A 100 5.99 -10.68 7.95
C ALA A 100 6.72 -11.81 8.68
N ASP A 101 6.70 -13.04 8.13
CA ASP A 101 7.29 -14.24 8.76
C ASP A 101 7.02 -14.34 10.28
N ASP A 102 5.75 -14.24 10.67
CA ASP A 102 5.27 -14.28 12.06
C ASP A 102 5.67 -13.06 12.93
N ILE A 103 6.24 -12.01 12.33
CA ILE A 103 6.53 -10.73 12.98
C ILE A 103 5.41 -9.73 12.68
N GLY A 104 4.57 -9.47 13.69
CA GLY A 104 3.51 -8.46 13.61
C GLY A 104 4.05 -7.02 13.67
N PHE A 105 3.59 -6.17 12.75
CA PHE A 105 3.89 -4.74 12.71
C PHE A 105 2.80 -3.94 13.41
N LYS A 106 3.21 -2.99 14.26
CA LYS A 106 2.28 -1.98 14.78
C LYS A 106 1.98 -0.97 13.67
N ILE A 107 0.71 -0.69 13.43
CA ILE A 107 0.28 0.22 12.36
C ILE A 107 0.02 1.61 12.94
N ASP A 108 0.72 2.60 12.41
CA ASP A 108 0.60 4.02 12.75
C ASP A 108 0.05 4.77 11.52
N GLY A 109 -1.08 5.47 11.67
CA GLY A 109 -1.84 5.95 10.51
C GLY A 109 -2.65 4.85 9.82
N LYS A 110 -3.57 4.22 10.58
CA LYS A 110 -4.35 3.06 10.14
C LYS A 110 -5.23 3.30 8.92
N THR A 111 -5.66 4.54 8.69
CA THR A 111 -6.62 4.87 7.65
C THR A 111 -6.01 5.87 6.66
N LEU A 112 -6.10 5.54 5.38
CA LEU A 112 -5.67 6.37 4.25
C LEU A 112 -6.90 6.68 3.40
N SER A 113 -7.19 7.96 3.15
CA SER A 113 -8.28 8.39 2.28
C SER A 113 -7.73 9.21 1.12
N LEU A 114 -7.97 8.77 -0.11
CA LEU A 114 -7.58 9.45 -1.34
C LEU A 114 -8.82 9.84 -2.14
N LYS A 115 -8.77 11.03 -2.74
CA LYS A 115 -9.84 11.58 -3.58
C LYS A 115 -9.27 12.07 -4.91
N GLY A 116 -10.10 12.14 -5.93
CA GLY A 116 -9.71 12.65 -7.25
C GLY A 116 -8.90 11.66 -8.09
N LEU A 117 -9.10 10.36 -7.90
CA LEU A 117 -8.39 9.32 -8.64
C LEU A 117 -8.90 9.14 -10.08
N ARG A 118 -10.15 9.53 -10.37
CA ARG A 118 -10.77 9.44 -11.70
C ARG A 118 -10.63 10.76 -12.46
N ASN A 119 -10.45 10.66 -13.76
CA ASN A 119 -10.40 11.83 -14.65
C ASN A 119 -11.80 12.46 -14.76
N SER A 120 -11.88 13.80 -14.77
CA SER A 120 -13.11 14.60 -14.65
C SER A 120 -14.10 14.48 -15.83
N GLN A 121 -13.84 13.62 -16.82
CA GLN A 121 -14.67 13.49 -18.02
C GLN A 121 -15.84 12.50 -17.87
N ASP A 122 -15.95 11.86 -16.70
CA ASP A 122 -16.78 10.68 -16.50
C ASP A 122 -17.74 10.86 -15.29
N GLU A 123 -18.35 12.05 -15.20
CA GLU A 123 -19.34 12.38 -14.18
C GLU A 123 -20.76 12.11 -14.68
N SER A 124 -21.15 10.85 -14.84
CA SER A 124 -22.55 10.48 -15.09
C SER A 124 -22.77 8.99 -14.86
N GLU A 125 -22.95 8.56 -13.61
CA GLU A 125 -23.66 7.32 -13.27
C GLU A 125 -23.99 7.28 -11.77
N GLU A 126 -25.06 6.57 -11.41
CA GLU A 126 -25.43 6.32 -10.02
C GLU A 126 -24.28 5.62 -9.29
N LYS A 127 -23.69 6.30 -8.31
CA LYS A 127 -22.58 5.76 -7.53
C LYS A 127 -23.07 4.64 -6.63
N THR A 128 -22.47 3.46 -6.76
CA THR A 128 -22.74 2.33 -5.86
C THR A 128 -21.58 2.17 -4.89
N PRO A 129 -21.69 2.67 -3.65
CA PRO A 129 -20.59 2.60 -2.70
C PRO A 129 -20.24 1.14 -2.44
N PHE A 130 -18.94 0.83 -2.56
CA PHE A 130 -18.43 -0.51 -2.35
C PHE A 130 -17.60 -0.54 -1.08
N SER A 131 -17.74 -1.64 -0.33
CA SER A 131 -16.90 -1.94 0.83
C SER A 131 -16.49 -3.40 0.76
N GLY A 132 -15.21 -3.67 0.93
CA GLY A 132 -14.66 -5.02 0.91
C GLY A 132 -13.51 -5.18 1.90
N SER A 133 -13.35 -6.39 2.44
CA SER A 133 -12.21 -6.76 3.27
C SER A 133 -11.29 -7.67 2.48
N TYR A 134 -10.00 -7.36 2.50
CA TYR A 134 -8.97 -8.10 1.79
C TYR A 134 -8.02 -8.76 2.80
N ASP A 135 -7.78 -10.05 2.57
CA ASP A 135 -6.77 -10.84 3.25
C ASP A 135 -5.79 -11.34 2.18
N ARG A 136 -4.58 -10.76 2.19
CA ARG A 136 -3.56 -10.97 1.16
C ARG A 136 -2.35 -11.61 1.77
N VAL A 137 -1.96 -12.75 1.22
CA VAL A 137 -0.70 -13.42 1.52
C VAL A 137 0.20 -13.31 0.31
N MET A 138 1.33 -12.63 0.46
CA MET A 138 2.31 -12.37 -0.59
C MET A 138 3.62 -13.08 -0.29
N GLU A 139 4.06 -13.95 -1.19
CA GLU A 139 5.34 -14.66 -1.05
C GLU A 139 6.47 -13.94 -1.78
N THR A 140 7.65 -13.89 -1.17
CA THR A 140 8.87 -13.37 -1.77
C THR A 140 9.67 -14.54 -2.36
N PRO A 141 9.93 -14.56 -3.69
CA PRO A 141 10.74 -15.61 -4.30
C PRO A 141 12.14 -15.70 -3.69
N ASP A 142 12.69 -16.90 -3.55
CA ASP A 142 13.96 -17.13 -2.85
C ASP A 142 15.14 -16.33 -3.46
N ILE A 143 15.13 -16.12 -4.79
CA ILE A 143 16.13 -15.29 -5.49
C ILE A 143 16.10 -13.83 -5.01
N VAL A 144 14.89 -13.29 -4.81
CA VAL A 144 14.66 -11.91 -4.37
C VAL A 144 15.01 -11.79 -2.89
N LEU A 145 14.61 -12.78 -2.09
CA LEU A 145 14.91 -12.84 -0.67
C LEU A 145 16.42 -12.82 -0.41
N LYS A 146 17.17 -13.66 -1.13
CA LYS A 146 18.63 -13.72 -1.03
C LYS A 146 19.26 -12.36 -1.30
N LYS A 147 18.80 -11.66 -2.34
CA LYS A 147 19.30 -10.32 -2.70
C LYS A 147 19.08 -9.30 -1.57
N TYR A 148 17.91 -9.29 -0.93
CA TYR A 148 17.65 -8.40 0.20
C TYR A 148 18.50 -8.76 1.43
N MET A 149 18.72 -10.04 1.71
CA MET A 149 19.63 -10.48 2.77
C MET A 149 21.08 -10.04 2.51
N GLU A 150 21.56 -10.14 1.26
CA GLU A 150 22.90 -9.68 0.86
C GLU A 150 23.07 -8.17 0.98
N MET A 151 22.01 -7.39 0.72
CA MET A 151 22.03 -5.92 0.86
C MET A 151 22.06 -5.47 2.32
N LYS A 152 21.42 -6.21 3.23
CA LYS A 152 21.40 -5.87 4.67
C LYS A 152 22.71 -6.20 5.39
N ASN A 153 23.47 -7.19 4.89
CA ASN A 153 24.73 -7.63 5.48
C ASN A 153 25.96 -6.85 4.98
N LYS A 154 25.78 -5.79 4.18
CA LYS A 154 26.83 -4.89 3.69
C LYS A 154 26.92 -3.64 4.56
#